data_AF-A0A5C4XR15-F1
#
_entry.id   AF-A0A5C4XR15-F1
#
_cell.length_a   1.000
_cell.length_b   1.000
_cell.length_c   1.000
_cell.angle_alpha   90.00
_cell.angle_beta   90.00
_cell.angle_gamma   90.00
#
_symmetry.space_group_name_H-M   'P 1'
#
loop_
_entity.id
_entity.type
_entity.pdbx_description
1 polymer ?
#
loop_
_entity_poly.entity_id
_entity_poly.type
_entity_poly.pdbx_seq_one_letter_code
_entity_poly.pdbx_strand_id
1 'polypeptide(L)' 'MTRTSESDIEEIARTISGLAGPGMRPKQLVEAVRKKHPDATKKEISRAAFYAVILAAEKEPVRAEGLHELASVTRNELDD' A
#
# COMPACT_ATOMS: atom_id res chain seq x y z
N MET A 1 0.16 23.19 -14.51
CA MET A 1 0.33 22.12 -13.52
C MET A 1 -0.73 22.31 -12.45
N THR A 2 -1.78 21.51 -12.49
CA THR A 2 -2.81 21.44 -11.44
C THR A 2 -2.13 21.03 -10.13
N ARG A 3 -2.45 21.75 -9.04
CA ARG A 3 -2.00 21.40 -7.69
C ARG A 3 -2.82 20.20 -7.25
N THR A 4 -2.20 19.03 -7.22
CA THR A 4 -2.82 17.78 -6.75
C THR A 4 -3.06 17.88 -5.24
N SER A 5 -4.32 17.76 -4.84
CA SER A 5 -4.74 17.81 -3.44
C SER A 5 -4.45 16.47 -2.74
N GLU A 6 -4.43 16.43 -1.40
CA GLU A 6 -4.33 15.16 -0.66
C GLU A 6 -5.48 14.19 -1.02
N SER A 7 -6.66 14.73 -1.33
CA SER A 7 -7.83 13.97 -1.77
C SER A 7 -7.55 13.15 -3.04
N ASP A 8 -6.76 13.68 -3.97
CA ASP A 8 -6.45 13.00 -5.25
C ASP A 8 -5.50 11.80 -5.02
N ILE A 9 -4.58 11.90 -4.07
CA ILE A 9 -3.68 10.79 -3.72
C ILE A 9 -4.42 9.67 -3.00
N GLU A 10 -5.32 10.02 -2.10
CA GLU A 10 -6.13 9.05 -1.37
C GLU A 10 -7.05 8.27 -2.34
N GLU A 11 -7.63 8.95 -3.34
CA GLU A 11 -8.45 8.29 -4.35
C GLU A 11 -7.66 7.33 -5.26
N ILE A 12 -6.46 7.76 -5.69
CA ILE A 12 -5.54 6.89 -6.42
C ILE A 12 -5.13 5.70 -5.53
N ALA A 13 -4.90 5.90 -4.24
CA ALA A 13 -4.51 4.85 -3.30
C ALA A 13 -5.62 3.82 -3.08
N ARG A 14 -6.89 4.26 -2.94
CA ARG A 14 -8.05 3.37 -2.94
C ARG A 14 -8.13 2.53 -4.22
N THR A 15 -7.88 3.17 -5.35
CA THR A 15 -7.87 2.49 -6.65
C THR A 15 -6.76 1.44 -6.74
N ILE A 16 -5.55 1.77 -6.29
CA ILE A 16 -4.42 0.84 -6.22
C ILE A 16 -4.76 -0.35 -5.34
N SER A 17 -5.34 -0.11 -4.16
CA SER A 17 -5.69 -1.18 -3.21
C SER A 17 -6.70 -2.17 -3.79
N GLY A 18 -7.65 -1.71 -4.61
CA GLY A 18 -8.63 -2.58 -5.28
C GLY A 18 -8.11 -3.27 -6.55
N LEU A 19 -7.01 -2.79 -7.14
CA LEU A 19 -6.40 -3.38 -8.34
C LEU A 19 -5.25 -4.32 -8.02
N ALA A 20 -4.50 -4.04 -6.95
CA ALA A 20 -3.35 -4.82 -6.55
C ALA A 20 -3.78 -6.23 -6.12
N GLY A 21 -3.12 -7.24 -6.68
CA GLY A 21 -3.37 -8.64 -6.35
C GLY A 21 -2.14 -9.51 -6.63
N PRO A 22 -2.12 -10.76 -6.13
CA PRO A 22 -1.02 -11.69 -6.33
C PRO A 22 -0.68 -11.86 -7.82
N GLY A 23 0.61 -11.80 -8.16
CA GLY A 23 1.09 -11.95 -9.54
C GLY A 23 0.95 -10.72 -10.45
N MET A 24 0.38 -9.61 -9.95
CA MET A 24 0.30 -8.37 -10.73
C MET A 24 1.68 -7.71 -10.88
N ARG A 25 2.08 -7.42 -12.11
CA ARG A 25 3.36 -6.71 -12.36
C ARG A 25 3.20 -5.21 -12.16
N PRO A 26 4.24 -4.49 -11.68
CA PRO A 26 4.17 -3.05 -11.47
C PRO A 26 3.70 -2.25 -12.69
N LYS A 27 4.13 -2.63 -13.90
CA LYS A 27 3.72 -1.96 -15.14
C LYS A 27 2.21 -2.11 -15.40
N GLN A 28 1.65 -3.31 -15.16
CA GLN A 28 0.23 -3.57 -15.34
C GLN A 28 -0.60 -2.77 -14.33
N LEU A 29 -0.12 -2.64 -13.09
CA LEU A 29 -0.77 -1.81 -12.07
C LEU A 29 -0.80 -0.33 -12.50
N VAL A 30 0.33 0.22 -12.95
CA VAL A 30 0.40 1.62 -13.42
C VAL A 30 -0.54 1.86 -14.60
N GLU A 31 -0.59 0.95 -15.58
CA GLU A 31 -1.50 1.05 -16.72
C GLU A 31 -2.97 0.98 -16.27
N ALA A 32 -3.31 0.06 -15.36
CA ALA A 32 -4.66 -0.08 -14.83
C ALA A 32 -5.11 1.14 -14.02
N VAL A 33 -4.21 1.73 -13.23
CA VAL A 33 -4.49 2.97 -12.48
C VAL A 33 -4.72 4.13 -13.44
N ARG A 34 -3.90 4.28 -14.49
CA ARG A 34 -4.07 5.35 -15.49
C ARG A 34 -5.35 5.24 -16.32
N LYS A 35 -5.91 4.03 -16.49
CA LYS A 35 -7.24 3.88 -17.11
C LYS A 35 -8.35 4.53 -16.28
N LYS A 36 -8.20 4.58 -14.95
CA LYS A 36 -9.15 5.20 -14.02
C LYS A 36 -8.78 6.65 -13.68
N HIS A 37 -7.49 6.96 -13.70
CA HIS A 37 -6.91 8.28 -13.39
C HIS A 37 -5.99 8.73 -14.54
N PRO A 38 -6.54 9.23 -15.66
CA PRO A 38 -5.76 9.51 -16.87
C PRO A 38 -4.66 10.55 -16.65
N ASP A 39 -4.91 11.52 -15.77
CA ASP A 39 -3.98 12.61 -15.46
C ASP A 39 -2.94 12.23 -14.39
N ALA A 40 -3.03 11.03 -13.80
CA ALA A 40 -2.12 10.60 -12.75
C ALA A 40 -0.69 10.42 -13.29
N THR A 41 0.21 11.25 -12.79
CA THR A 41 1.63 11.15 -13.06
C THR A 41 2.22 9.91 -12.37
N LYS A 42 3.36 9.44 -12.88
CA LYS A 42 4.08 8.31 -12.27
C LYS A 42 4.43 8.57 -10.80
N LYS A 43 4.77 9.83 -10.47
CA LYS A 43 5.11 10.25 -9.10
C LYS A 43 3.91 10.13 -8.16
N GLU A 44 2.72 10.54 -8.60
CA GLU A 44 1.49 10.44 -7.81
C GLU A 44 1.07 9.00 -7.59
N ILE A 45 1.17 8.16 -8.62
CA ILE A 45 0.89 6.72 -8.51
C ILE A 45 1.85 6.05 -7.52
N SER A 46 3.15 6.36 -7.58
CA SER A 46 4.12 5.87 -6.59
C SER A 46 3.77 6.34 -5.17
N ARG A 47 3.46 7.63 -4.99
CA ARG A 47 3.10 8.18 -3.67
C ARG A 47 1.82 7.53 -3.11
N ALA A 48 0.81 7.36 -3.94
CA ALA A 48 -0.45 6.70 -3.59
C ALA A 48 -0.26 5.22 -3.29
N ALA A 49 0.66 4.52 -3.97
CA ALA A 49 0.97 3.13 -3.65
C ALA A 49 1.57 2.98 -2.24
N PHE A 50 2.53 3.83 -1.86
CA PHE A 50 3.07 3.85 -0.50
C PHE A 50 2.00 4.22 0.53
N TYR A 51 1.17 5.21 0.22
CA TYR A 51 0.06 5.60 1.09
C TYR A 51 -0.94 4.44 1.31
N ALA A 52 -1.27 3.68 0.26
CA ALA A 52 -2.10 2.49 0.35
C ALA A 52 -1.49 1.40 1.27
N VAL A 53 -0.17 1.20 1.22
CA VAL A 53 0.53 0.25 2.11
C VAL A 53 0.43 0.68 3.57
N ILE A 54 0.61 1.97 3.86
CA ILE A 54 0.48 2.51 5.23
C ILE A 54 -0.94 2.28 5.75
N LEU A 55 -1.96 2.67 4.96
CA LEU A 55 -3.36 2.47 5.33
C LEU A 55 -3.73 0.99 5.52
N ALA A 56 -3.14 0.08 4.74
CA ALA A 56 -3.35 -1.35 4.90
C ALA A 56 -2.73 -1.86 6.21
N ALA A 57 -1.52 -1.40 6.54
CA ALA A 57 -0.84 -1.75 7.79
C ALA A 57 -1.59 -1.24 9.03
N GLU A 58 -2.17 -0.04 8.98
CA GLU A 58 -3.00 0.51 10.06
C GLU A 58 -4.31 -0.27 10.26
N LYS A 59 -4.84 -0.90 9.19
CA LYS A 59 -6.10 -1.65 9.22
C LYS A 59 -5.96 -3.12 9.61
N GLU A 60 -4.74 -3.68 9.60
CA GLU A 60 -4.45 -5.04 10.10
C GLU A 60 -3.61 -5.04 11.40
N PRO A 61 -4.02 -4.36 12.48
CA PRO A 61 -3.24 -4.30 13.73
C PRO A 61 -3.10 -5.68 14.38
N VAL A 62 -4.10 -6.56 14.24
CA VAL A 62 -4.10 -7.93 14.79
C VAL A 62 -2.98 -8.80 14.20
N ARG A 63 -2.62 -8.57 12.92
CA ARG A 63 -1.51 -9.28 12.28
C ARG A 63 -0.16 -8.75 12.75
N ALA A 64 -0.06 -7.45 13.00
CA ALA A 64 1.13 -6.85 13.60
C ALA A 64 1.34 -7.34 15.05
N GLU A 65 0.26 -7.46 15.82
CA GLU A 65 0.28 -7.97 17.20
C GLU A 65 0.69 -9.46 17.24
N GLY A 66 0.10 -10.31 16.39
CA GLY A 66 0.50 -11.72 16.29
C GLY A 66 1.94 -11.94 15.83
N LEU A 67 2.47 -11.07 14.95
CA LEU A 67 3.89 -11.10 14.56
C LEU A 67 4.81 -10.62 15.69
N HIS A 68 4.36 -9.65 16.50
CA HIS A 68 5.11 -9.17 17.67
C HIS A 68 5.17 -10.22 18.79
N GLU A 69 4.07 -10.94 19.03
CA GLU A 69 4.02 -12.06 19.97
C GLU A 69 4.96 -13.18 19.52
N LEU A 70 4.90 -13.59 18.25
CA LEU A 70 5.80 -14.60 17.67
C LEU A 70 7.29 -14.22 17.78
N ALA A 71 7.64 -12.97 17.49
CA ALA A 71 9.00 -12.47 17.63
C ALA A 71 9.46 -12.43 19.10
N SER A 72 8.56 -12.13 20.03
CA SER A 72 8.86 -12.13 21.47
C SER A 72 9.08 -13.53 22.03
N VAL A 73 8.29 -14.52 21.60
CA VAL A 73 8.48 -15.93 21.95
C VAL A 73 9.80 -16.46 21.40
N THR A 74 10.09 -16.20 20.13
CA THR A 74 11.34 -16.66 19.48
C THR A 74 12.59 -16.05 20.13
N ARG A 75 12.50 -14.82 20.64
CA ARG A 75 13.61 -14.19 21.38
C ARG A 75 13.87 -14.88 22.72
N ASN A 76 12.81 -15.31 23.41
CA ASN A 76 12.92 -15.87 24.76
C ASN A 76 13.33 -17.35 24.76
N GLU A 77 13.09 -18.08 23.67
CA GLU A 77 13.46 -19.51 23.51
C GLU A 77 14.88 -19.74 22.96
N LEU A 78 15.63 -18.67 22.64
CA LEU A 78 17.03 -18.74 22.19
C LEU A 78 18.04 -18.35 23.28
N ASP A 79 17.56 -18.05 24.49
CA ASP A 79 18.37 -17.59 25.64
C ASP A 79 18.48 -18.63 26.80
N ASP A 80 18.10 -19.91 26.57
CA ASP A 80 18.36 -21.05 27.50
C ASP A 80 19.50 -21.97 27.01
#